data_AF-S3DG77-F1
#
_entry.id   AF-S3DG77-F1
#
_cell.length_a   1.000
_cell.length_b   1.000
_cell.length_c   1.000
_cell.angle_alpha   90.00
_cell.angle_beta   90.00
_cell.angle_gamma   90.00
#
_symmetry.space_group_name_H-M   'P 1'
#
loop_
_entity.id
_entity.type
_entity.pdbx_description
1 polymer ?
#
loop_
_entity_poly.entity_id
_entity_poly.type
_entity_poly.pdbx_seq_one_letter_code
_entity_poly.pdbx_strand_id
1 'polypeptide(L)'
;MAVFFRSNCFDFDQDPEKTIDFLSRLPMESFRYVRQIQFRFDETRVKHWIKLDYNNQWLKLVEYLKIHLNIPQSSIIVEAETYDLGSDLDRYNNYYRDSNPIYDVYCDITRSLRKLGGLGHIEFRLGWFAYLQPFMSRAVAGEGYEDVYPELEPFDGDRFDKIPHWFNMEDFTRDSKLKFNFP
;
A
#
# COMPACT_ATOMS: atom_id res chain seq x y z
N MET A 1 -20.03 -10.64 10.67
CA MET A 1 -18.65 -10.47 10.18
C MET A 1 -18.07 -11.86 10.01
N ALA A 2 -17.73 -12.26 8.79
CA ALA A 2 -17.22 -13.60 8.51
C ALA A 2 -15.69 -13.51 8.32
N VAL A 3 -14.94 -14.14 9.22
CA VAL A 3 -13.47 -14.28 9.11
C VAL A 3 -13.21 -15.71 8.66
N PHE A 4 -12.80 -15.89 7.40
CA PHE A 4 -12.45 -17.21 6.87
C PHE A 4 -11.01 -17.54 7.28
N PHE A 5 -10.86 -18.47 8.23
CA PHE A 5 -9.57 -18.99 8.66
C PHE A 5 -9.00 -19.95 7.59
N ARG A 6 -8.39 -19.44 6.52
CA ARG A 6 -7.48 -20.25 5.69
C ARG A 6 -6.09 -20.24 6.34
N SER A 7 -6.06 -20.87 7.51
CA SER A 7 -4.95 -21.28 8.39
C SER A 7 -3.77 -20.36 8.70
N ASN A 8 -3.37 -19.36 7.90
CA ASN A 8 -2.30 -18.39 8.24
C ASN A 8 -2.42 -17.06 7.47
N CYS A 9 -3.58 -16.84 6.82
CA CYS A 9 -3.82 -15.67 5.98
C CYS A 9 -4.95 -14.83 6.59
N PHE A 10 -4.71 -13.54 6.77
CA PHE A 10 -5.76 -12.58 7.11
C PHE A 10 -6.13 -11.74 5.90
N ASP A 11 -7.42 -11.53 5.70
CA ASP A 11 -7.97 -10.65 4.68
C ASP A 11 -8.77 -9.56 5.39
N PHE A 12 -8.22 -8.36 5.40
CA PHE A 12 -8.82 -7.20 6.04
C PHE A 12 -9.53 -6.36 4.98
N ASP A 13 -10.80 -6.69 4.79
CA ASP A 13 -11.79 -5.76 4.30
C ASP A 13 -12.06 -4.72 5.39
N GLN A 14 -11.09 -3.84 5.67
CA GLN A 14 -11.34 -2.48 6.17
C GLN A 14 -11.05 -2.11 7.65
N ASP A 15 -10.55 -0.87 7.76
CA ASP A 15 -10.28 -0.01 8.93
C ASP A 15 -9.03 -0.44 9.72
N PRO A 16 -7.92 0.34 9.63
CA PRO A 16 -6.69 0.00 10.34
C PRO A 16 -6.89 -0.09 11.86
N GLU A 17 -7.79 0.70 12.45
CA GLU A 17 -8.07 0.62 13.89
C GLU A 17 -8.81 -0.68 14.24
N LYS A 18 -9.82 -1.05 13.45
CA LYS A 18 -10.51 -2.34 13.64
C LYS A 18 -9.59 -3.54 13.41
N THR A 19 -8.63 -3.38 12.49
CA THR A 19 -7.61 -4.39 12.23
C THR A 19 -6.71 -4.57 13.46
N ILE A 20 -6.25 -3.49 14.08
CA ILE A 20 -5.49 -3.54 15.33
C ILE A 20 -6.35 -4.14 16.45
N ASP A 21 -7.61 -3.73 16.58
CA ASP A 21 -8.54 -4.26 17.59
C ASP A 21 -8.75 -5.77 17.44
N PHE A 22 -8.78 -6.28 16.21
CA PHE A 22 -8.87 -7.70 15.95
C PHE A 22 -7.55 -8.41 16.28
N LEU A 23 -6.42 -7.92 15.75
CA LEU A 23 -5.11 -8.53 15.96
C LEU A 23 -4.72 -8.56 17.44
N SER A 24 -5.01 -7.50 18.19
CA SER A 24 -4.71 -7.40 19.62
C SER A 24 -5.45 -8.42 20.50
N ARG A 25 -6.50 -9.05 19.98
CA ARG A 25 -7.22 -10.13 20.67
C ARG A 25 -6.63 -11.51 20.39
N LEU A 26 -5.70 -11.63 19.43
CA LEU A 26 -5.01 -12.88 19.15
C LEU A 26 -3.95 -13.13 20.23
N PRO A 27 -3.74 -14.39 20.66
CA PRO A 27 -2.60 -14.74 21.50
C PRO A 27 -1.29 -14.34 20.80
N MET A 28 -0.34 -13.76 21.55
CA MET A 28 0.92 -13.26 20.99
C MET A 28 1.71 -14.35 20.26
N GLU A 29 1.61 -15.59 20.72
CA GLU A 29 2.23 -16.77 20.11
C GLU A 29 1.64 -17.11 18.74
N SER A 30 0.46 -16.59 18.40
CA SER A 30 -0.21 -16.82 17.12
C SER A 30 0.44 -16.03 15.98
N PHE A 31 1.01 -14.85 16.29
CA PHE A 31 1.59 -13.97 15.28
C PHE A 31 2.79 -14.60 14.55
N ARG A 32 3.49 -15.55 15.17
CA ARG A 32 4.61 -16.28 14.52
C ARG A 32 4.15 -17.18 13.37
N TYR A 33 2.86 -17.51 13.33
CA TYR A 33 2.29 -18.37 12.30
C TYR A 33 1.68 -17.59 11.15
N VAL A 34 1.40 -16.29 11.35
CA VAL A 34 0.83 -15.43 10.30
C VAL A 34 1.81 -15.39 9.13
N ARG A 35 1.35 -15.87 7.98
CA ARG A 35 2.14 -15.95 6.74
C ARG A 35 1.71 -14.89 5.75
N GLN A 36 0.43 -14.52 5.73
CA GLN A 36 -0.06 -13.55 4.78
C GLN A 36 -1.06 -12.60 5.42
N ILE A 37 -0.96 -11.33 5.07
CA ILE A 37 -1.97 -10.33 5.38
C ILE A 37 -2.33 -9.59 4.09
N GLN A 38 -3.62 -9.55 3.79
CA GLN A 38 -4.17 -8.77 2.69
C GLN A 38 -4.92 -7.57 3.27
N PHE A 39 -4.62 -6.39 2.72
CA PHE A 39 -5.31 -5.15 3.01
C PHE A 39 -6.06 -4.69 1.77
N ARG A 40 -7.38 -4.49 1.90
CA ARG A 40 -8.22 -3.95 0.83
C ARG A 40 -8.66 -2.53 1.13
N PHE A 41 -8.38 -1.63 0.20
CA PHE A 41 -8.80 -0.25 0.21
C PHE A 41 -9.83 -0.04 -0.88
N ASP A 42 -11.08 0.20 -0.46
CA ASP A 42 -12.14 0.64 -1.38
C ASP A 42 -11.94 2.10 -1.81
N GLU A 43 -12.66 2.48 -2.86
CA GLU A 43 -12.62 3.84 -3.39
C GLU A 43 -13.06 4.90 -2.39
N THR A 44 -14.06 4.60 -1.56
CA THR A 44 -14.60 5.57 -0.60
C THR A 44 -13.52 6.01 0.39
N ARG A 45 -12.68 5.08 0.83
CA ARG A 45 -11.56 5.32 1.75
C ARG A 45 -10.42 6.05 1.08
N VAL A 46 -10.06 5.65 -0.14
CA VAL A 46 -9.03 6.35 -0.92
C VAL A 46 -9.46 7.81 -1.13
N LYS A 47 -10.72 8.05 -1.50
CA LYS A 47 -11.29 9.40 -1.68
C LYS A 47 -11.30 10.24 -0.40
N HIS A 48 -11.47 9.61 0.76
CA HIS A 48 -11.58 10.28 2.05
C HIS A 48 -10.37 10.09 2.96
N TRP A 49 -9.21 9.73 2.39
CA TRP A 49 -8.00 9.34 3.12
C TRP A 49 -7.64 10.32 4.25
N ILE A 50 -7.58 11.61 3.94
CA ILE A 50 -7.25 12.65 4.93
C ILE A 50 -8.43 12.99 5.84
N LYS A 51 -9.63 13.12 5.27
CA LYS A 51 -10.84 13.48 6.02
C LYS A 51 -11.12 12.50 7.16
N LEU A 52 -10.79 11.23 6.93
CA LEU A 52 -10.99 10.15 7.89
C LEU A 52 -9.71 9.78 8.66
N ASP A 53 -8.63 10.57 8.56
CA ASP A 53 -7.35 10.35 9.23
C ASP A 53 -6.71 8.97 8.95
N TYR A 54 -6.96 8.40 7.75
CA TYR A 54 -6.45 7.07 7.38
C TYR A 54 -4.94 6.99 7.34
N ASN A 55 -4.26 8.08 6.99
CA ASN A 55 -2.80 8.13 7.01
C ASN A 55 -2.24 7.77 8.40
N ASN A 56 -2.81 8.34 9.48
CA ASN A 56 -2.36 8.09 10.83
C ASN A 56 -2.79 6.70 11.32
N GLN A 57 -4.02 6.29 11.00
CA GLN A 57 -4.51 4.94 11.36
C GLN A 57 -3.69 3.85 10.67
N TRP A 58 -3.40 4.02 9.38
CA TRP A 58 -2.56 3.13 8.59
C TRP A 58 -1.16 3.04 9.16
N LEU A 59 -0.55 4.19 9.48
CA LEU A 59 0.78 4.21 10.08
C LEU A 59 0.81 3.45 11.42
N LYS A 60 -0.17 3.68 12.31
CA LYS A 60 -0.29 2.94 13.57
C LYS A 60 -0.41 1.43 13.35
N LEU A 61 -1.18 1.01 12.35
CA LEU A 61 -1.28 -0.40 11.98
C LEU A 61 0.07 -0.94 11.54
N VAL A 62 0.78 -0.26 10.64
CA VAL A 62 2.09 -0.72 10.18
C VAL A 62 3.10 -0.81 11.32
N GLU A 63 3.10 0.14 12.25
CA GLU A 63 3.92 0.10 13.47
C GLU A 63 3.55 -1.09 14.37
N TYR A 64 2.25 -1.36 14.53
CA TYR A 64 1.76 -2.53 15.24
C TYR A 64 2.25 -3.84 14.60
N LEU A 65 2.11 -3.98 13.27
CA LEU A 65 2.59 -5.15 12.53
C LEU A 65 4.09 -5.34 12.71
N LYS A 66 4.88 -4.26 12.65
CA LYS A 66 6.34 -4.30 12.84
C LYS A 66 6.74 -4.89 14.19
N ILE A 67 5.98 -4.59 15.24
CA ILE A 67 6.27 -5.04 16.60
C ILE A 67 5.89 -6.51 16.78
N HIS A 68 4.79 -6.95 16.16
CA HIS A 68 4.17 -8.23 16.51
C HIS A 68 4.39 -9.34 15.48
N LEU A 69 4.60 -9.04 14.20
CA LEU A 69 4.79 -10.06 13.17
C LEU A 69 6.24 -10.47 12.98
N ASN A 70 6.40 -11.71 12.54
CA ASN A 70 7.65 -12.16 11.94
C ASN A 70 7.76 -11.66 10.49
N ILE A 71 8.19 -10.40 10.33
CA ILE A 71 8.21 -9.68 9.04
C ILE A 71 8.96 -10.46 7.93
N PRO A 72 10.15 -11.04 8.17
CA PRO A 72 10.86 -11.83 7.14
C PRO A 72 10.12 -13.06 6.62
N GLN A 73 9.15 -13.58 7.38
CA GLN A 73 8.36 -14.73 6.97
C GLN A 73 6.90 -14.38 6.64
N SER A 74 6.60 -13.09 6.55
CA SER A 74 5.28 -12.56 6.23
C SER A 74 5.21 -12.10 4.79
N SER A 75 4.06 -12.34 4.18
CA SER A 75 3.63 -11.78 2.90
C SER A 75 2.57 -10.72 3.15
N ILE A 76 2.71 -9.55 2.54
CA ILE A 76 1.65 -8.53 2.55
C ILE A 76 1.14 -8.34 1.12
N ILE A 77 -0.18 -8.32 0.98
CA ILE A 77 -0.86 -7.98 -0.26
C ILE A 77 -1.65 -6.71 0.00
N VAL A 78 -1.48 -5.69 -0.84
CA VAL A 78 -2.25 -4.46 -0.77
C VAL A 78 -3.08 -4.34 -2.03
N GLU A 79 -4.39 -4.34 -1.87
CA GLU A 79 -5.35 -4.16 -2.94
C GLU A 79 -6.04 -2.81 -2.78
N ALA A 80 -5.98 -1.99 -3.82
CA ALA A 80 -6.61 -0.68 -3.86
C ALA A 80 -7.55 -0.60 -5.07
N GLU A 81 -8.84 -0.71 -4.81
CA GLU A 81 -9.89 -0.55 -5.81
C GLU A 81 -10.04 0.95 -6.09
N THR A 82 -9.58 1.40 -7.26
CA THR A 82 -9.53 2.83 -7.63
C THR A 82 -9.93 3.08 -9.08
N TYR A 83 -10.62 2.13 -9.71
CA TYR A 83 -10.96 2.17 -11.14
C TYR A 83 -11.85 3.36 -11.51
N ASP A 84 -12.94 3.60 -10.77
CA ASP A 84 -13.90 4.66 -11.06
C ASP A 84 -13.30 6.02 -10.68
N LEU A 85 -12.61 6.11 -9.53
CA LEU A 85 -11.85 7.31 -9.16
C LEU A 85 -10.81 7.68 -10.23
N GLY A 86 -10.12 6.67 -10.76
CA GLY A 86 -9.17 6.76 -11.86
C GLY A 86 -9.78 7.32 -13.14
N SER A 87 -10.96 6.83 -13.50
CA SER A 87 -11.67 7.21 -14.72
C SER A 87 -12.20 8.65 -14.69
N ASP A 88 -12.60 9.14 -13.51
CA ASP A 88 -13.02 10.53 -13.33
C ASP A 88 -11.84 11.51 -13.38
N LEU A 89 -10.60 11.04 -13.21
CA LEU A 89 -9.41 11.88 -13.13
C LEU A 89 -8.97 12.47 -14.48
N ASP A 90 -9.48 12.01 -15.62
CA ASP A 90 -9.29 12.72 -16.90
C ASP A 90 -9.95 14.12 -16.88
N ARG A 91 -10.99 14.33 -16.06
CA ARG A 91 -11.51 15.68 -15.76
C ARG A 91 -10.61 16.47 -14.82
N TYR A 92 -9.91 15.80 -13.91
CA TYR A 92 -9.10 16.40 -12.85
C TYR A 92 -7.63 16.65 -13.23
N ASN A 93 -7.09 16.01 -14.27
CA ASN A 93 -5.76 16.27 -14.81
C ASN A 93 -5.59 17.75 -15.25
N ASN A 94 -6.69 18.46 -15.53
CA ASN A 94 -6.69 19.90 -15.78
C ASN A 94 -6.67 20.76 -14.50
N TYR A 95 -7.06 20.21 -13.35
CA TYR A 95 -7.19 20.91 -12.07
C TYR A 95 -6.01 20.72 -11.14
N TYR A 96 -5.42 19.52 -11.10
CA TYR A 96 -4.26 19.25 -10.26
C TYR A 96 -2.98 19.26 -11.06
N ARG A 97 -2.35 20.45 -11.14
CA ARG A 97 -1.07 20.62 -11.82
C ARG A 97 0.08 19.91 -11.09
N ASP A 98 -0.04 19.71 -9.78
CA ASP A 98 1.10 19.38 -8.91
C ASP A 98 1.07 17.95 -8.32
N SER A 99 -0.10 17.33 -8.10
CA SER A 99 -0.18 15.94 -7.59
C SER A 99 -1.51 15.25 -7.94
N ASN A 100 -1.51 13.93 -8.07
CA ASN A 100 -2.75 13.15 -8.22
C ASN A 100 -3.17 12.57 -6.85
N PRO A 101 -4.40 12.79 -6.37
CA PRO A 101 -4.77 12.35 -5.02
C PRO A 101 -4.70 10.83 -4.80
N ILE A 102 -4.95 10.01 -5.82
CA ILE A 102 -4.77 8.55 -5.74
C ILE A 102 -3.28 8.21 -5.60
N TYR A 103 -2.44 8.88 -6.39
CA TYR A 103 -0.98 8.71 -6.33
C TYR A 103 -0.42 9.09 -4.96
N ASP A 104 -0.91 10.17 -4.34
CA ASP A 104 -0.48 10.58 -3.01
C ASP A 104 -0.79 9.49 -1.96
N VAL A 105 -1.96 8.83 -2.07
CA VAL A 105 -2.33 7.69 -1.21
C VAL A 105 -1.42 6.49 -1.46
N TYR A 106 -1.08 6.18 -2.71
CA TYR A 106 -0.13 5.11 -3.04
C TYR A 106 1.25 5.38 -2.45
N CYS A 107 1.73 6.62 -2.54
CA CYS A 107 2.98 7.03 -1.91
C CYS A 107 2.93 6.85 -0.39
N ASP A 108 1.85 7.24 0.27
CA ASP A 108 1.68 7.11 1.72
C ASP A 108 1.66 5.66 2.20
N ILE A 109 0.91 4.80 1.49
CA ILE A 109 0.86 3.36 1.75
C ILE A 109 2.26 2.77 1.62
N THR A 110 2.95 3.05 0.51
CA THR A 110 4.28 2.53 0.20
C THR A 110 5.30 2.95 1.25
N ARG A 111 5.38 4.24 1.57
CA ARG A 111 6.31 4.77 2.57
C ARG A 111 6.07 4.19 3.96
N SER A 112 4.81 4.01 4.33
CA SER A 112 4.48 3.39 5.61
C SER A 112 5.00 1.95 5.64
N LEU A 113 4.71 1.14 4.62
CA LEU A 113 5.16 -0.26 4.55
C LEU A 113 6.67 -0.43 4.51
N ARG A 114 7.42 0.53 3.94
CA ARG A 114 8.90 0.55 4.02
C ARG A 114 9.43 0.51 5.45
N LYS A 115 8.65 1.00 6.42
CA LYS A 115 9.04 0.97 7.84
C LYS A 115 9.11 -0.45 8.39
N LEU A 116 8.44 -1.44 7.79
CA LEU A 116 8.48 -2.84 8.23
C LEU A 116 9.91 -3.38 8.11
N GLY A 117 10.53 -3.20 6.93
CA GLY A 117 11.89 -3.64 6.63
C GLY A 117 12.04 -5.16 6.58
N GLY A 118 12.64 -5.68 5.50
CA GLY A 118 12.93 -7.10 5.35
C GLY A 118 11.70 -7.99 5.30
N LEU A 119 10.64 -7.54 4.60
CA LEU A 119 9.43 -8.30 4.38
C LEU A 119 9.69 -9.44 3.38
N GLY A 120 9.17 -10.64 3.68
CA GLY A 120 9.40 -11.83 2.86
C GLY A 120 8.75 -11.74 1.47
N HIS A 121 7.53 -11.18 1.40
CA HIS A 121 6.81 -10.96 0.14
C HIS A 121 5.92 -9.69 0.20
N ILE A 122 5.90 -8.87 -0.86
CA ILE A 122 4.99 -7.72 -1.04
C ILE A 122 4.38 -7.70 -2.44
N GLU A 123 3.05 -7.59 -2.50
CA GLU A 123 2.29 -7.46 -3.76
C GLU A 123 1.34 -6.27 -3.69
N PHE A 124 1.33 -5.44 -4.73
CA PHE A 124 0.35 -4.38 -4.92
C PHE A 124 -0.61 -4.75 -6.05
N ARG A 125 -1.91 -4.65 -5.79
CA ARG A 125 -3.01 -4.80 -6.76
C ARG A 125 -3.79 -3.49 -6.83
N LEU A 126 -3.37 -2.63 -7.75
CA LEU A 126 -3.94 -1.29 -7.94
C LEU A 126 -4.95 -1.32 -9.09
N GLY A 127 -6.15 -0.77 -8.86
CA GLY A 127 -7.16 -0.65 -9.91
C GLY A 127 -6.79 0.39 -10.96
N TRP A 128 -6.30 1.55 -10.52
CA TRP A 128 -5.73 2.59 -11.39
C TRP A 128 -4.22 2.69 -11.22
N PHE A 129 -3.54 3.20 -12.25
CA PHE A 129 -2.07 3.25 -12.31
C PHE A 129 -1.39 1.91 -12.01
N ALA A 130 -1.93 0.79 -12.54
CA ALA A 130 -1.38 -0.55 -12.32
C ALA A 130 0.12 -0.67 -12.65
N TYR A 131 0.63 0.17 -13.57
CA TYR A 131 2.07 0.26 -13.88
C TYR A 131 2.94 0.70 -12.69
N LEU A 132 2.36 1.27 -11.62
CA LEU A 132 3.07 1.66 -10.40
C LEU A 132 3.35 0.48 -9.45
N GLN A 133 2.64 -0.65 -9.60
CA GLN A 133 2.76 -1.81 -8.72
C GLN A 133 4.22 -2.28 -8.54
N PRO A 134 5.03 -2.44 -9.61
CA PRO A 134 6.42 -2.89 -9.45
C PRO A 134 7.29 -1.85 -8.72
N PHE A 135 7.06 -0.55 -8.97
CA PHE A 135 7.81 0.52 -8.30
C PHE A 135 7.53 0.56 -6.80
N MET A 136 6.27 0.40 -6.42
CA MET A 136 5.85 0.34 -5.01
C MET A 136 6.40 -0.90 -4.31
N SER A 137 6.29 -2.09 -4.93
CA SER A 137 6.86 -3.32 -4.39
C SER A 137 8.37 -3.22 -4.17
N ARG A 138 9.11 -2.71 -5.17
CA ARG A 138 10.56 -2.51 -5.06
C ARG A 138 10.93 -1.53 -3.94
N ALA A 139 10.18 -0.43 -3.83
CA ALA A 139 10.42 0.56 -2.79
C ALA A 139 10.24 -0.03 -1.38
N VAL A 140 9.26 -0.91 -1.17
CA VAL A 140 9.00 -1.62 0.10
C VAL A 140 10.05 -2.69 0.37
N ALA A 141 10.41 -3.49 -0.63
CA ALA A 141 11.39 -4.58 -0.49
C ALA A 141 12.78 -4.04 -0.13
N GLY A 142 13.21 -2.91 -0.73
CA GLY A 142 14.51 -2.30 -0.50
C GLY A 142 15.65 -2.91 -1.32
N GLU A 143 16.86 -2.40 -1.12
CA GLU A 143 18.07 -2.85 -1.82
C GLU A 143 18.47 -4.27 -1.39
N GLY A 144 18.90 -5.12 -2.34
CA GLY A 144 19.33 -6.50 -2.07
C GLY A 144 18.23 -7.57 -2.08
N TYR A 145 16.98 -7.20 -2.38
CA TYR A 145 15.84 -8.11 -2.54
C TYR A 145 15.52 -8.43 -4.02
N GLU A 146 16.35 -7.96 -4.95
CA GLU A 146 16.17 -8.12 -6.40
C GLU A 146 16.13 -9.60 -6.80
N ASP A 147 16.91 -10.45 -6.11
CA ASP A 147 16.93 -11.90 -6.33
C ASP A 147 15.68 -12.64 -5.80
N VAL A 148 14.96 -12.02 -4.85
CA VAL A 148 13.75 -12.60 -4.22
C VAL A 148 12.49 -12.27 -5.02
N TYR A 149 12.51 -11.18 -5.77
CA TYR A 149 11.38 -10.70 -6.57
C TYR A 149 11.80 -10.51 -8.04
N PRO A 150 12.07 -11.60 -8.79
CA PRO A 150 12.46 -11.52 -10.21
C PRO A 150 11.35 -10.90 -11.08
N GLU A 151 10.12 -10.90 -10.60
CA GLU A 151 8.95 -10.32 -11.27
C GLU A 151 8.96 -8.77 -11.25
N LEU A 152 9.91 -8.17 -10.53
CA LEU A 152 10.21 -6.73 -10.58
C LEU A 152 11.15 -6.36 -11.74
N GLU A 153 11.27 -7.24 -12.77
CA GLU A 153 12.00 -6.94 -13.99
C GLU A 153 11.67 -5.53 -14.51
N PRO A 154 12.68 -4.81 -15.03
CA PRO A 154 12.53 -3.42 -15.39
C PRO A 154 11.38 -3.28 -16.38
N PHE A 155 10.39 -2.49 -15.99
CA PHE A 155 9.29 -2.12 -16.86
C PHE A 155 9.87 -1.63 -18.18
N ASP A 156 9.47 -2.27 -19.28
CA ASP A 156 9.98 -2.00 -20.62
C ASP A 156 9.89 -0.50 -20.92
N GLY A 157 11.06 0.13 -21.12
CA GLY A 157 11.25 1.59 -21.14
C GLY A 157 10.45 2.30 -22.23
N ASP A 158 9.92 1.55 -23.19
CA ASP A 158 9.09 2.04 -24.30
C ASP A 158 7.70 2.53 -23.88
N ARG A 159 7.36 2.50 -22.58
CA ARG A 159 6.09 3.06 -22.03
C ARG A 159 6.26 4.37 -21.27
N PHE A 160 7.45 4.95 -21.22
CA PHE A 160 7.72 6.21 -20.51
C PHE A 160 6.93 7.41 -21.06
N ASP A 161 6.47 7.35 -22.32
CA ASP A 161 5.67 8.39 -22.97
C ASP A 161 4.30 8.63 -22.32
N LYS A 162 3.87 7.73 -21.44
CA LYS A 162 2.59 7.78 -20.72
C LYS A 162 2.73 8.02 -19.22
N ILE A 163 3.94 8.23 -18.73
CA ILE A 163 4.16 8.54 -17.31
C ILE A 163 3.69 9.97 -17.06
N PRO A 164 2.72 10.18 -16.15
CA PRO A 164 2.25 11.52 -15.84
C PRO A 164 3.37 12.41 -15.31
N HIS A 165 3.36 13.70 -15.64
CA HIS A 165 4.42 14.64 -15.28
C HIS A 165 4.59 14.84 -13.77
N TRP A 166 3.56 14.51 -12.98
CA TRP A 166 3.58 14.55 -11.52
C TRP A 166 4.17 13.29 -10.88
N PHE A 167 4.47 12.24 -11.64
CA PHE A 167 5.11 11.04 -11.13
C PHE A 167 6.57 11.29 -10.79
N ASN A 168 7.00 10.87 -9.60
CA ASN A 168 8.39 10.91 -9.19
C ASN A 168 8.72 9.69 -8.33
N MET A 169 9.66 8.86 -8.78
CA MET A 169 10.05 7.63 -8.09
C MET A 169 10.56 7.87 -6.66
N GLU A 170 11.16 9.04 -6.39
CA GLU A 170 11.61 9.40 -5.04
C GLU A 170 10.43 9.60 -4.07
N ASP A 171 9.22 9.82 -4.56
CA ASP A 171 8.06 9.94 -3.69
C ASP A 171 7.71 8.61 -3.03
N PHE A 172 8.18 7.46 -3.50
CA PHE A 172 8.01 6.22 -2.74
C PHE A 172 9.02 6.09 -1.60
N THR A 173 10.13 6.83 -1.66
CA THR A 173 11.30 6.60 -0.79
C THR A 173 11.62 7.75 0.18
N ARG A 174 11.09 8.96 -0.04
CA ARG A 174 11.32 10.14 0.83
C ARG A 174 10.58 10.08 2.17
N ASP A 175 11.17 10.65 3.21
CA ASP A 175 10.51 10.92 4.50
C ASP A 175 9.48 12.06 4.34
N SER A 176 8.23 11.82 4.74
CA SER A 176 7.06 12.54 4.22
C SER A 176 6.89 14.01 4.64
N LYS A 177 6.64 14.87 3.63
CA LYS A 177 5.79 16.08 3.70
C LYS A 177 4.82 16.13 2.50
N LEU A 178 4.12 15.03 2.17
CA LEU A 178 3.14 15.08 1.07
C LEU A 178 1.95 15.97 1.46
N LYS A 179 1.60 16.89 0.55
CA LYS A 179 0.38 17.70 0.64
C LYS A 179 -0.67 17.03 -0.25
N PHE A 180 -1.68 16.44 0.37
CA PHE A 180 -2.80 15.86 -0.35
C PHE A 180 -3.77 16.96 -0.76
N ASN A 181 -4.12 17.02 -2.04
CA ASN A 181 -5.06 17.98 -2.58
C ASN A 181 -6.40 17.30 -2.90
N PHE A 182 -7.13 16.83 -1.88
CA PHE A 182 -8.53 16.43 -2.07
C PHE A 182 -9.44 17.67 -1.91
N PRO A 183 -10.45 17.86 -2.78
CA PRO A 183 -11.42 18.95 -2.65
C PRO A 183 -12.46 18.68 -1.55
#